data_AF-D3AZR6-F1
#
_entry.id   AF-D3AZR6-F1
#
_cell.length_a   1.000
_cell.length_b   1.000
_cell.length_c   1.000
_cell.angle_alpha   90.00
_cell.angle_beta   90.00
_cell.angle_gamma   90.00
#
_symmetry.space_group_name_H-M   'P 1'
#
loop_
_entity.id
_entity.type
_entity.pdbx_description
1 polymer ?
#
loop_
_entity_poly.entity_id
_entity_poly.type
_entity_poly.pdbx_seq_one_letter_code
_entity_poly.pdbx_strand_id
1 'polypeptide(L)'
;MYTYVVIRNQIFKSIKRLHDSLAVYSYSWSEMINAQPDLLIQYNYEHEFVNHYMQSEQPKNLVRLVTSAVRSNRLSIVQYLIEQKDAIANTDSRSNYSVMSWLSIAAKRGYYDMVIYILKTVTNTLPNIADALVEASEGGHLQLVKYLSDLVSLDYEFNRSPADAAAKGGHIETLEWLIVNRKPAIVNSLVDNALEGQKMNVIHWLDANGYIDYQNQTIEMDKFKYSMNHETMNWLLNSKCKIHLTNLALQTFSSRGFIEILEWAKTNSPSTSMAGCFISAFKAYQFEVVKWLHANSTVQSSTIYLHLPKVQDDTLPMEMVKWFHANRTELIGAEAMDSAACFSLDIVKFLHQNRTEGCTRRAMTYAGKERQFEIFRFLHENRTEGMSWSAFHHVIGHTTLEIVKFIHENRPNENWSARCIDNACKYGRLEVIQFLHQNRFERCTPQAIRNAIYFQHRDIENYLIQNNLCEAVDHKGIESDGENSNGEFEDTEESFD
;
A
#
# COMPACT_ATOMS: atom_id res chain seq x y z
N MET A 1 35.25 8.95 27.82
CA MET A 1 35.36 8.87 26.34
C MET A 1 35.80 7.47 25.87
N TYR A 2 35.25 6.36 26.40
CA TYR A 2 35.49 5.00 25.89
C TYR A 2 34.48 4.03 26.50
N THR A 3 33.35 3.74 25.84
CA THR A 3 32.59 2.49 26.14
C THR A 3 31.51 2.06 25.15
N TYR A 4 31.50 2.54 23.91
CA TYR A 4 30.34 2.33 23.04
C TYR A 4 30.63 1.84 21.62
N VAL A 5 31.90 1.60 21.34
CA VAL A 5 32.40 0.97 20.11
C VAL A 5 32.40 -0.56 20.22
N VAL A 6 32.18 -1.13 21.41
CA VAL A 6 32.53 -2.53 21.71
C VAL A 6 31.56 -3.55 21.12
N ILE A 7 30.23 -3.30 21.12
CA ILE A 7 29.25 -4.27 20.60
C ILE A 7 29.25 -4.29 19.06
N ARG A 8 29.43 -3.14 18.41
CA ARG A 8 29.45 -3.01 16.94
C ARG A 8 30.71 -3.61 16.30
N ASN A 9 31.85 -3.63 17.01
CA ASN A 9 33.14 -4.01 16.41
C ASN A 9 33.65 -5.42 16.74
N GLN A 10 33.22 -6.08 17.82
CA GLN A 10 33.71 -7.42 18.15
C GLN A 10 32.96 -8.54 17.39
N ILE A 11 31.63 -8.43 17.28
CA ILE A 11 30.80 -9.44 16.60
C ILE A 11 30.94 -9.34 15.06
N PHE A 12 31.02 -8.13 14.50
CA PHE A 12 31.01 -7.91 13.05
C PHE A 12 32.39 -7.85 12.39
N LYS A 13 33.50 -7.75 13.16
CA LYS A 13 34.86 -7.88 12.58
C LYS A 13 35.09 -9.25 11.94
N SER A 14 34.41 -10.28 12.43
CA SER A 14 34.53 -11.66 11.95
C SER A 14 33.68 -11.96 10.71
N ILE A 15 32.75 -11.07 10.34
CA ILE A 15 31.81 -11.27 9.23
C ILE A 15 31.65 -9.99 8.42
N LYS A 16 32.71 -9.64 7.68
CA LYS A 16 32.80 -8.42 6.86
C LYS A 16 31.63 -8.25 5.86
N ARG A 17 31.08 -9.36 5.35
CA ARG A 17 29.93 -9.34 4.41
C ARG A 17 28.60 -8.88 5.02
N LEU A 18 28.39 -9.05 6.33
CA LEU A 18 27.18 -8.57 7.02
C LEU A 18 27.29 -7.08 7.40
N HIS A 19 28.52 -6.57 7.54
CA HIS A 19 28.80 -5.18 7.93
C HIS A 19 28.32 -4.18 6.88
N ASP A 20 28.56 -4.47 5.60
CA ASP A 20 28.21 -3.57 4.49
C ASP A 20 26.71 -3.61 4.16
N SER A 21 26.00 -4.69 4.50
CA SER A 21 24.57 -4.87 4.21
C SER A 21 23.62 -4.22 5.24
N LEU A 22 24.12 -3.85 6.43
CA LEU A 22 23.31 -3.30 7.54
C LEU A 22 23.42 -1.76 7.68
N ALA A 23 24.12 -1.10 6.76
CA ALA A 23 24.52 0.30 6.86
C ALA A 23 23.40 1.31 6.47
N VAL A 24 22.17 1.13 6.95
CA VAL A 24 21.08 2.06 6.59
C VAL A 24 20.82 3.12 7.67
N TYR A 25 21.02 2.81 8.97
CA TYR A 25 20.93 3.79 10.06
C TYR A 25 21.88 3.44 11.21
N SER A 26 22.69 4.40 11.68
CA SER A 26 23.49 4.24 12.89
C SER A 26 23.25 5.40 13.85
N TYR A 27 22.85 5.08 15.07
CA TYR A 27 22.64 6.05 16.14
C TYR A 27 23.88 6.14 17.02
N SER A 28 24.25 7.36 17.41
CA SER A 28 25.14 7.58 18.55
C SER A 28 24.45 7.15 19.85
N TRP A 29 25.22 6.85 20.89
CA TRP A 29 24.63 6.45 22.18
C TRP A 29 23.83 7.55 22.85
N SER A 30 24.21 8.82 22.63
CA SER A 30 23.41 9.98 23.04
C SER A 30 22.07 10.02 22.30
N GLU A 31 22.04 9.72 21.00
CA GLU A 31 20.78 9.67 20.23
C GLU A 31 19.93 8.46 20.62
N MET A 32 20.55 7.30 20.87
CA MET A 32 19.81 6.11 21.28
C MET A 32 19.18 6.26 22.66
N ILE A 33 19.91 6.82 23.63
CA ILE A 33 19.40 7.08 24.98
C ILE A 33 18.34 8.19 24.94
N ASN A 34 18.59 9.31 24.28
CA ASN A 34 17.71 10.49 24.40
C ASN A 34 16.56 10.53 23.40
N ALA A 35 16.70 9.94 22.21
CA ALA A 35 15.74 10.06 21.11
C ALA A 35 15.03 8.76 20.74
N GLN A 36 15.56 7.59 21.13
CA GLN A 36 15.02 6.27 20.73
C GLN A 36 14.97 5.23 21.88
N PRO A 37 14.28 5.54 23.00
CA PRO A 37 14.18 4.63 24.14
C PRO A 37 13.50 3.29 23.81
N ASP A 38 12.63 3.23 22.79
CA ASP A 38 11.99 1.98 22.34
C ASP A 38 13.01 0.93 21.86
N LEU A 39 14.11 1.37 21.24
CA LEU A 39 15.15 0.47 20.75
C LEU A 39 15.92 -0.17 21.92
N LEU A 40 16.14 0.57 23.01
CA LEU A 40 16.77 0.02 24.22
C LEU A 40 15.93 -1.13 24.79
N ILE A 41 14.63 -0.92 24.87
CA ILE A 41 13.66 -1.92 25.33
C ILE A 41 13.64 -3.14 24.37
N GLN A 42 13.54 -2.88 23.06
CA GLN A 42 13.46 -3.92 22.05
C GLN A 42 14.70 -4.83 22.06
N TYR A 43 15.90 -4.24 22.14
CA TYR A 43 17.18 -4.95 22.09
C TYR A 43 17.75 -5.34 23.45
N ASN A 44 16.93 -5.29 24.51
CA ASN A 44 17.28 -5.80 25.85
C ASN A 44 18.40 -5.02 26.57
N TYR A 45 18.51 -3.73 26.33
CA TYR A 45 19.37 -2.80 27.08
C TYR A 45 18.64 -2.26 28.31
N GLU A 46 18.14 -3.18 29.14
CA GLU A 46 17.32 -2.84 30.31
C GLU A 46 18.09 -1.97 31.31
N HIS A 47 19.34 -2.31 31.57
CA HIS A 47 20.18 -1.58 32.51
C HIS A 47 20.40 -0.14 32.06
N GLU A 48 20.70 0.08 30.77
CA GLU A 48 20.90 1.39 30.19
C GLU A 48 19.59 2.18 30.12
N PHE A 49 18.47 1.52 29.83
CA PHE A 49 17.15 2.14 29.84
C PHE A 49 16.80 2.66 31.24
N VAL A 50 16.90 1.83 32.28
CA VAL A 50 16.55 2.21 33.66
C VAL A 50 17.53 3.22 34.24
N ASN A 51 18.84 3.03 34.05
CA ASN A 51 19.85 3.86 34.70
C ASN A 51 20.17 5.17 33.98
N HIS A 52 20.00 5.25 32.66
CA HIS A 52 20.38 6.45 31.91
C HIS A 52 19.19 7.23 31.37
N TYR A 53 18.18 6.55 30.81
CA TYR A 53 17.01 7.25 30.28
C TYR A 53 16.06 7.69 31.39
N MET A 54 15.66 6.78 32.28
CA MET A 54 14.65 7.08 33.31
C MET A 54 15.15 7.99 34.43
N GLN A 55 16.46 8.09 34.67
CA GLN A 55 17.03 9.01 35.67
C GLN A 55 17.21 10.43 35.13
N SER A 56 17.27 10.62 33.80
CA SER A 56 17.62 11.90 33.17
C SER A 56 16.40 12.67 32.66
N GLU A 57 15.29 12.00 32.35
CA GLU A 57 14.04 12.63 31.92
C GLU A 57 12.82 12.06 32.66
N GLN A 58 11.80 12.89 32.89
CA GLN A 58 10.44 12.39 33.15
C GLN A 58 9.95 11.65 31.90
N PRO A 59 9.41 10.41 32.02
CA PRO A 59 9.05 9.59 30.87
C PRO A 59 7.94 10.27 30.05
N LYS A 60 8.33 10.94 28.96
CA LYS A 60 7.41 11.45 27.95
C LYS A 60 6.84 10.24 27.21
N ASN A 61 5.51 10.18 27.05
CA ASN A 61 4.79 9.09 26.37
C ASN A 61 4.97 7.71 27.03
N LEU A 62 4.76 7.60 28.35
CA LEU A 62 4.80 6.34 29.12
C LEU A 62 4.04 5.19 28.45
N VAL A 63 2.86 5.47 27.89
CA VAL A 63 2.04 4.49 27.17
C VAL A 63 2.81 3.83 26.01
N ARG A 64 3.57 4.60 25.24
CA ARG A 64 4.38 4.10 24.12
C ARG A 64 5.49 3.18 24.63
N LEU A 65 6.19 3.59 25.70
CA LEU A 65 7.28 2.80 26.30
C LEU A 65 6.78 1.47 26.86
N VAL A 66 5.67 1.49 27.61
CA VAL A 66 5.03 0.26 28.11
C VAL A 66 4.59 -0.62 26.95
N THR A 67 3.98 -0.04 25.89
CA THR A 67 3.59 -0.80 24.69
C THR A 67 4.81 -1.49 24.04
N SER A 68 5.93 -0.79 23.90
CA SER A 68 7.17 -1.35 23.35
C SER A 68 7.74 -2.45 24.23
N ALA A 69 7.67 -2.29 25.56
CA ALA A 69 8.12 -3.29 26.52
C ALA A 69 7.24 -4.55 26.51
N VAL A 70 5.92 -4.38 26.43
CA VAL A 70 4.97 -5.49 26.28
C VAL A 70 5.22 -6.23 24.96
N ARG A 71 5.33 -5.53 23.82
CA ARG A 71 5.62 -6.16 22.51
C ARG A 71 6.91 -7.00 22.53
N SER A 72 7.91 -6.51 23.26
CA SER A 72 9.23 -7.12 23.38
C SER A 72 9.37 -8.11 24.55
N ASN A 73 8.28 -8.40 25.27
CA ASN A 73 8.23 -9.26 26.46
C ASN A 73 9.23 -8.88 27.57
N ARG A 74 9.39 -7.57 27.84
CA ARG A 74 10.29 -7.06 28.89
C ARG A 74 9.53 -6.84 30.20
N LEU A 75 9.19 -7.94 30.88
CA LEU A 75 8.37 -7.90 32.10
C LEU A 75 8.94 -6.99 33.18
N SER A 76 10.24 -7.03 33.40
CA SER A 76 10.96 -6.19 34.37
C SER A 76 10.80 -4.70 34.08
N ILE A 77 10.92 -4.30 32.81
CA ILE A 77 10.70 -2.92 32.37
C ILE A 77 9.22 -2.53 32.53
N VAL A 78 8.29 -3.43 32.18
CA VAL A 78 6.85 -3.21 32.37
C VAL A 78 6.52 -3.02 33.86
N GLN A 79 7.08 -3.86 34.73
CA GLN A 79 6.94 -3.75 36.18
C GLN A 79 7.42 -2.40 36.68
N TYR A 80 8.65 -2.03 36.32
CA TYR A 80 9.23 -0.75 36.70
C TYR A 80 8.39 0.44 36.23
N LEU A 81 7.98 0.46 34.95
CA LEU A 81 7.22 1.56 34.36
C LEU A 81 5.80 1.68 34.96
N ILE A 82 5.17 0.57 35.33
CA ILE A 82 3.83 0.56 35.95
C ILE A 82 3.91 0.92 37.44
N GLU A 83 4.98 0.56 38.14
CA GLU A 83 5.21 0.90 39.55
C GLU A 83 5.44 2.40 39.80
N GLN A 84 5.83 3.18 38.78
CA GLN A 84 5.88 4.65 38.80
C GLN A 84 4.46 5.30 38.77
N LYS A 85 3.57 4.74 39.58
CA LYS A 85 2.12 4.56 39.44
C LYS A 85 1.22 5.79 39.22
N ASP A 86 1.73 7.01 39.33
CA ASP A 86 0.89 8.23 39.28
C ASP A 86 0.51 8.68 37.85
N ALA A 87 1.15 8.13 36.80
CA ALA A 87 0.99 8.62 35.42
C ALA A 87 -0.06 7.87 34.57
N ILE A 88 -0.41 6.61 34.89
CA ILE A 88 -1.36 5.83 34.07
C ILE A 88 -2.81 6.18 34.42
N ALA A 89 -3.10 6.45 35.70
CA ALA A 89 -4.44 6.74 36.22
C ALA A 89 -5.00 8.11 35.78
N ASN A 90 -4.15 9.02 35.27
CA ASN A 90 -4.52 10.40 34.96
C ASN A 90 -4.57 10.71 33.44
N THR A 91 -4.55 9.68 32.60
CA THR A 91 -4.62 9.85 31.16
C THR A 91 -6.03 9.60 30.66
N ASP A 92 -6.57 10.60 29.97
CA ASP A 92 -7.85 10.66 29.24
C ASP A 92 -8.35 9.34 28.66
N SER A 93 -9.64 9.25 28.32
CA SER A 93 -10.34 8.15 27.64
C SER A 93 -9.58 7.35 26.54
N ARG A 94 -8.51 7.90 25.93
CA ARG A 94 -7.54 7.20 25.05
C ARG A 94 -6.65 6.17 25.77
N SER A 95 -6.50 6.23 27.08
CA SER A 95 -5.65 5.34 27.90
C SER A 95 -6.25 3.94 28.05
N ASN A 96 -7.58 3.83 28.15
CA ASN A 96 -8.27 2.53 28.20
C ASN A 96 -8.02 1.69 26.95
N TYR A 97 -8.05 2.32 25.76
CA TYR A 97 -7.69 1.66 24.50
C TYR A 97 -6.23 1.17 24.48
N SER A 98 -5.34 1.89 25.18
CA SER A 98 -3.93 1.54 25.29
C SER A 98 -3.69 0.34 26.21
N VAL A 99 -4.41 0.28 27.32
CA VAL A 99 -4.36 -0.83 28.29
C VAL A 99 -4.95 -2.11 27.70
N MET A 100 -6.08 -2.02 27.01
CA MET A 100 -6.67 -3.15 26.27
C MET A 100 -5.65 -3.73 25.27
N SER A 101 -4.97 -2.85 24.53
CA SER A 101 -3.92 -3.24 23.58
C SER A 101 -2.78 -4.05 24.23
N TRP A 102 -2.35 -3.73 25.45
CA TRP A 102 -1.27 -4.47 26.11
C TRP A 102 -1.63 -5.90 26.46
N LEU A 103 -2.79 -6.10 27.09
CA LEU A 103 -3.25 -7.42 27.49
C LEU A 103 -3.49 -8.30 26.25
N SER A 104 -4.13 -7.75 25.21
CA SER A 104 -4.33 -8.44 23.93
C SER A 104 -3.00 -8.83 23.26
N ILE A 105 -2.01 -7.93 23.19
CA ILE A 105 -0.68 -8.23 22.63
C ILE A 105 0.01 -9.34 23.42
N ALA A 106 0.02 -9.24 24.75
CA ALA A 106 0.67 -10.23 25.61
C ALA A 106 0.00 -11.60 25.51
N ALA A 107 -1.34 -11.63 25.48
CA ALA A 107 -2.13 -12.84 25.35
C ALA A 107 -1.92 -13.52 23.99
N LYS A 108 -2.01 -12.76 22.88
CA LYS A 108 -1.78 -13.28 21.53
C LYS A 108 -0.39 -13.86 21.30
N ARG A 109 0.60 -13.37 22.04
CA ARG A 109 2.00 -13.84 21.98
C ARG A 109 2.35 -14.86 23.06
N GLY A 110 1.43 -15.14 23.98
CA GLY A 110 1.61 -16.17 24.99
C GLY A 110 2.57 -15.79 26.11
N TYR A 111 2.73 -14.48 26.36
CA TYR A 111 3.56 -13.97 27.44
C TYR A 111 2.86 -14.19 28.79
N TYR A 112 2.85 -15.43 29.26
CA TYR A 112 2.04 -15.89 30.40
C TYR A 112 2.24 -15.00 31.63
N ASP A 113 3.48 -14.83 32.09
CA ASP A 113 3.79 -14.03 33.28
C ASP A 113 3.40 -12.56 33.11
N MET A 114 3.55 -12.02 31.90
CA MET A 114 3.13 -10.66 31.55
C MET A 114 1.62 -10.50 31.65
N VAL A 115 0.85 -11.46 31.13
CA VAL A 115 -0.62 -11.45 31.21
C VAL A 115 -1.07 -11.51 32.66
N ILE A 116 -0.50 -12.40 33.47
CA ILE A 116 -0.81 -12.49 34.91
C ILE A 116 -0.47 -11.18 35.62
N TYR A 117 0.68 -10.57 35.31
CA TYR A 117 1.07 -9.29 35.90
C TYR A 117 0.08 -8.18 35.55
N ILE A 118 -0.21 -7.98 34.25
CA ILE A 118 -1.15 -6.95 33.77
C ILE A 118 -2.54 -7.14 34.39
N LEU A 119 -3.03 -8.39 34.48
CA LEU A 119 -4.32 -8.70 35.09
C LEU A 119 -4.39 -8.32 36.57
N LYS A 120 -3.28 -8.49 37.30
CA LYS A 120 -3.20 -8.17 38.73
C LYS A 120 -3.03 -6.68 39.01
N THR A 121 -2.30 -5.97 38.16
CA THR A 121 -1.82 -4.60 38.47
C THR A 121 -2.51 -3.50 37.68
N VAL A 122 -3.01 -3.79 36.47
CA VAL A 122 -3.55 -2.77 35.56
C VAL A 122 -5.05 -2.91 35.38
N THR A 123 -5.55 -4.10 35.04
CA THR A 123 -6.98 -4.30 34.77
C THR A 123 -7.41 -5.76 34.93
N ASN A 124 -8.57 -5.99 35.53
CA ASN A 124 -9.15 -7.32 35.71
C ASN A 124 -10.64 -7.36 35.33
N THR A 125 -11.09 -6.45 34.46
CA THR A 125 -12.50 -6.41 34.06
C THR A 125 -12.83 -7.62 33.18
N LEU A 126 -14.05 -8.14 33.32
CA LEU A 126 -14.49 -9.32 32.57
C LEU A 126 -14.34 -9.17 31.04
N PRO A 127 -14.69 -8.02 30.41
CA PRO A 127 -14.46 -7.83 28.98
C PRO A 127 -12.98 -7.94 28.58
N ASN A 128 -12.06 -7.39 29.40
CA ASN A 128 -10.62 -7.47 29.11
C ASN A 128 -10.09 -8.90 29.22
N ILE A 129 -10.59 -9.67 30.19
CA ILE A 129 -10.25 -11.10 30.35
C ILE A 129 -10.80 -11.91 29.18
N ALA A 130 -12.04 -11.61 28.75
CA ALA A 130 -12.67 -12.26 27.60
C ALA A 130 -11.90 -11.98 26.29
N ASP A 131 -11.51 -10.73 26.03
CA ASP A 131 -10.68 -10.36 24.88
C ASP A 131 -9.31 -11.06 24.93
N ALA A 132 -8.69 -11.12 26.12
CA ALA A 132 -7.43 -11.84 26.31
C ALA A 132 -7.57 -13.34 26.00
N LEU A 133 -8.69 -13.96 26.37
CA LEU A 133 -8.97 -15.36 26.07
C LEU A 133 -9.07 -15.59 24.56
N VAL A 134 -9.76 -14.69 23.84
CA VAL A 134 -9.87 -14.73 22.37
C VAL A 134 -8.49 -14.60 21.72
N GLU A 135 -7.69 -13.63 22.13
CA GLU A 135 -6.35 -13.40 21.59
C GLU A 135 -5.38 -14.54 21.90
N ALA A 136 -5.38 -15.07 23.14
CA ALA A 136 -4.59 -16.25 23.51
C ALA A 136 -4.97 -17.48 22.69
N SER A 137 -6.26 -17.61 22.33
CA SER A 137 -6.75 -18.69 21.49
C SER A 137 -6.27 -18.54 20.04
N GLU A 138 -6.29 -17.32 19.49
CA GLU A 138 -5.71 -17.04 18.16
C GLU A 138 -4.19 -17.28 18.11
N GLY A 139 -3.47 -17.06 19.22
CA GLY A 139 -2.04 -17.40 19.34
C GLY A 139 -1.75 -18.87 19.68
N GLY A 140 -2.78 -19.67 20.00
CA GLY A 140 -2.63 -21.10 20.28
C GLY A 140 -2.00 -21.42 21.64
N HIS A 141 -2.07 -20.50 22.60
CA HIS A 141 -1.42 -20.65 23.89
C HIS A 141 -2.29 -21.43 24.88
N LEU A 142 -2.45 -22.74 24.64
CA LEU A 142 -3.39 -23.61 25.35
C LEU A 142 -3.38 -23.47 26.89
N GLN A 143 -2.21 -23.36 27.53
CA GLN A 143 -2.15 -23.21 28.98
C GLN A 143 -2.71 -21.86 29.47
N LEU A 144 -2.44 -20.79 28.72
CA LEU A 144 -3.00 -19.49 28.99
C LEU A 144 -4.52 -19.46 28.70
N VAL A 145 -4.95 -20.14 27.64
CA VAL A 145 -6.37 -20.29 27.29
C VAL A 145 -7.13 -21.00 28.41
N LYS A 146 -6.58 -22.09 28.98
CA LYS A 146 -7.18 -22.79 30.13
C LYS A 146 -7.33 -21.84 31.32
N TYR A 147 -6.25 -21.17 31.71
CA TYR A 147 -6.26 -20.22 32.82
C TYR A 147 -7.29 -19.09 32.63
N LEU A 148 -7.31 -18.44 31.46
CA LEU A 148 -8.25 -17.36 31.17
C LEU A 148 -9.70 -17.86 31.04
N SER A 149 -9.90 -19.08 30.53
CA SER A 149 -11.23 -19.69 30.42
C SER A 149 -11.87 -19.95 31.77
N ASP A 150 -11.09 -20.34 32.78
CA ASP A 150 -11.58 -20.56 34.15
C ASP A 150 -12.08 -19.24 34.81
N LEU A 151 -11.63 -18.09 34.31
CA LEU A 151 -12.02 -16.77 34.80
C LEU A 151 -13.26 -16.20 34.10
N VAL A 152 -13.70 -16.81 32.99
CA VAL A 152 -14.83 -16.33 32.19
C VAL A 152 -15.97 -17.35 32.27
N SER A 153 -17.17 -16.89 32.62
CA SER A 153 -18.36 -17.75 32.66
C SER A 153 -18.58 -18.50 31.33
N LEU A 154 -19.14 -19.70 31.41
CA LEU A 154 -19.50 -20.47 30.22
C LEU A 154 -20.61 -19.79 29.40
N ASP A 155 -21.50 -19.07 30.07
CA ASP A 155 -22.62 -18.34 29.44
C ASP A 155 -22.21 -16.95 28.92
N TYR A 156 -20.92 -16.62 28.94
CA TYR A 156 -20.45 -15.33 28.41
C TYR A 156 -20.58 -15.30 26.89
N GLU A 157 -21.33 -14.31 26.39
CA GLU A 157 -21.51 -14.09 24.96
C GLU A 157 -20.33 -13.32 24.37
N PHE A 158 -19.58 -13.98 23.49
CA PHE A 158 -18.48 -13.36 22.77
C PHE A 158 -18.96 -12.81 21.43
N ASN A 159 -18.47 -11.62 21.05
CA ASN A 159 -18.61 -11.13 19.67
C ASN A 159 -17.90 -12.06 18.67
N ARG A 160 -16.76 -12.62 19.07
CA ARG A 160 -16.00 -13.64 18.34
C ARG A 160 -15.59 -14.73 19.31
N SER A 161 -16.02 -15.97 19.09
CA SER A 161 -15.74 -17.02 20.05
C SER A 161 -14.24 -17.35 20.12
N PRO A 162 -13.73 -17.80 21.28
CA PRO A 162 -12.36 -18.29 21.38
C PRO A 162 -12.06 -19.44 20.40
N ALA A 163 -13.06 -20.28 20.07
CA ALA A 163 -12.91 -21.37 19.11
C ALA A 163 -12.72 -20.84 17.68
N ASP A 164 -13.50 -19.83 17.26
CA ASP A 164 -13.30 -19.12 15.99
C ASP A 164 -11.89 -18.51 15.90
N ALA A 165 -11.40 -17.98 17.03
CA ALA A 165 -10.07 -17.44 17.13
C ALA A 165 -8.97 -18.50 16.96
N ALA A 166 -9.08 -19.63 17.64
CA ALA A 166 -8.18 -20.77 17.47
C ALA A 166 -8.19 -21.33 16.04
N ALA A 167 -9.36 -21.40 15.41
CA ALA A 167 -9.51 -21.83 14.01
C ALA A 167 -8.78 -20.87 13.04
N LYS A 168 -8.93 -19.55 13.21
CA LYS A 168 -8.19 -18.54 12.43
C LYS A 168 -6.68 -18.61 12.67
N GLY A 169 -6.25 -18.87 13.90
CA GLY A 169 -4.85 -19.04 14.27
C GLY A 169 -4.21 -20.34 13.74
N GLY A 170 -5.03 -21.37 13.51
CA GLY A 170 -4.59 -22.65 12.99
C GLY A 170 -4.19 -23.66 14.06
N HIS A 171 -4.69 -23.48 15.29
CA HIS A 171 -4.23 -24.20 16.48
C HIS A 171 -5.20 -25.31 16.90
N ILE A 172 -5.00 -26.51 16.33
CA ILE A 172 -5.91 -27.65 16.48
C ILE A 172 -6.05 -28.09 17.94
N GLU A 173 -4.96 -28.17 18.71
CA GLU A 173 -5.03 -28.62 20.11
C GLU A 173 -5.82 -27.65 20.99
N THR A 174 -5.69 -26.34 20.71
CA THR A 174 -6.46 -25.30 21.39
C THR A 174 -7.93 -25.37 20.99
N LEU A 175 -8.19 -25.55 19.69
CA LEU A 175 -9.54 -25.68 19.15
C LEU A 175 -10.27 -26.91 19.71
N GLU A 176 -9.62 -28.07 19.73
CA GLU A 176 -10.15 -29.32 20.28
C GLU A 176 -10.54 -29.13 21.76
N TRP A 177 -9.64 -28.55 22.56
CA TRP A 177 -9.93 -28.28 23.96
C TRP A 177 -11.12 -27.33 24.14
N LEU A 178 -11.21 -26.27 23.35
CA LEU A 178 -12.31 -25.29 23.42
C LEU A 178 -13.65 -25.89 23.01
N ILE A 179 -13.70 -26.73 21.97
CA ILE A 179 -14.92 -27.42 21.54
C ILE A 179 -15.46 -28.31 22.65
N VAL A 180 -14.58 -29.09 23.31
CA VAL A 180 -14.98 -30.01 24.38
C VAL A 180 -15.45 -29.27 25.64
N ASN A 181 -14.76 -28.21 26.04
CA ASN A 181 -14.96 -27.58 27.35
C ASN A 181 -15.90 -26.37 27.32
N ARG A 182 -16.00 -25.64 26.19
CA ARG A 182 -16.85 -24.46 26.04
C ARG A 182 -18.03 -24.65 25.09
N LYS A 183 -18.06 -25.71 24.28
CA LYS A 183 -19.18 -26.10 23.40
C LYS A 183 -19.76 -24.91 22.61
N PRO A 184 -18.99 -24.29 21.71
CA PRO A 184 -19.44 -23.13 20.95
C PRO A 184 -20.73 -23.45 20.18
N ALA A 185 -21.68 -22.53 20.19
CA ALA A 185 -23.02 -22.74 19.62
C ALA A 185 -23.02 -22.94 18.09
N ILE A 186 -21.98 -22.48 17.38
CA ILE A 186 -21.92 -22.49 15.91
C ILE A 186 -20.56 -23.05 15.47
N VAL A 187 -20.56 -24.26 14.91
CA VAL A 187 -19.36 -24.90 14.35
C VAL A 187 -19.09 -24.40 12.92
N ASN A 188 -20.12 -23.98 12.19
CA ASN A 188 -20.01 -23.50 10.80
C ASN A 188 -19.12 -22.24 10.66
N SER A 189 -19.03 -21.41 11.70
CA SER A 189 -18.13 -20.25 11.71
C SER A 189 -16.66 -20.64 11.78
N LEU A 190 -16.32 -21.86 12.21
CA LEU A 190 -14.94 -22.33 12.26
C LEU A 190 -14.33 -22.48 10.87
N VAL A 191 -15.13 -22.93 9.88
CA VAL A 191 -14.69 -23.04 8.48
C VAL A 191 -14.33 -21.67 7.94
N ASP A 192 -15.23 -20.68 8.10
CA ASP A 192 -15.01 -19.32 7.60
C ASP A 192 -13.77 -18.66 8.24
N ASN A 193 -13.58 -18.85 9.55
CA ASN A 193 -12.42 -18.31 10.27
C ASN A 193 -11.11 -19.01 9.87
N ALA A 194 -11.13 -20.33 9.70
CA ALA A 194 -9.97 -21.08 9.22
C ALA A 194 -9.59 -20.67 7.79
N LEU A 195 -10.56 -20.44 6.90
CA LEU A 195 -10.33 -19.90 5.56
C LEU A 195 -9.75 -18.48 5.60
N GLU A 196 -10.28 -17.61 6.46
CA GLU A 196 -9.76 -16.25 6.64
C GLU A 196 -8.30 -16.25 7.13
N GLY A 197 -7.96 -17.17 8.04
CA GLY A 197 -6.60 -17.40 8.52
C GLY A 197 -5.71 -18.19 7.55
N GLN A 198 -6.27 -18.72 6.45
CA GLN A 198 -5.61 -19.62 5.50
C GLN A 198 -5.01 -20.87 6.17
N LYS A 199 -5.78 -21.49 7.07
CA LYS A 199 -5.36 -22.62 7.92
C LYS A 199 -5.91 -23.94 7.39
N MET A 200 -5.30 -24.45 6.33
CA MET A 200 -5.73 -25.71 5.70
C MET A 200 -5.62 -26.93 6.62
N ASN A 201 -4.67 -26.91 7.56
CA ASN A 201 -4.59 -27.94 8.61
C ASN A 201 -5.88 -28.03 9.45
N VAL A 202 -6.48 -26.89 9.79
CA VAL A 202 -7.76 -26.84 10.52
C VAL A 202 -8.91 -27.28 9.61
N ILE A 203 -8.93 -26.87 8.34
CA ILE A 203 -9.96 -27.30 7.38
C ILE A 203 -9.97 -28.82 7.23
N HIS A 204 -8.79 -29.43 7.01
CA HIS A 204 -8.67 -30.88 6.92
C HIS A 204 -9.05 -31.59 8.22
N TRP A 205 -8.70 -31.02 9.37
CA TRP A 205 -9.11 -31.57 10.67
C TRP A 205 -10.63 -31.49 10.87
N LEU A 206 -11.27 -30.37 10.51
CA LEU A 206 -12.72 -30.20 10.57
C LEU A 206 -13.43 -31.22 9.67
N ASP A 207 -12.93 -31.42 8.46
CA ASP A 207 -13.48 -32.41 7.51
C ASP A 207 -13.34 -33.84 8.04
N ALA A 208 -12.14 -34.22 8.51
CA ALA A 208 -11.85 -35.55 9.05
C ALA A 208 -12.70 -35.91 10.28
N ASN A 209 -13.15 -34.91 11.05
CA ASN A 209 -14.00 -35.10 12.23
C ASN A 209 -15.50 -34.86 11.93
N GLY A 210 -15.88 -34.63 10.66
CA GLY A 210 -17.28 -34.46 10.27
C GLY A 210 -17.93 -33.16 10.73
N TYR A 211 -17.14 -32.12 10.99
CA TYR A 211 -17.64 -30.81 11.43
C TYR A 211 -18.12 -29.90 10.28
N ILE A 212 -17.83 -30.26 9.01
CA ILE A 212 -18.23 -29.46 7.84
C ILE A 212 -19.58 -29.95 7.32
N ASP A 213 -20.63 -29.15 7.50
CA ASP A 213 -21.93 -29.38 6.87
C ASP A 213 -21.94 -28.84 5.44
N TYR A 214 -21.49 -29.65 4.49
CA TYR A 214 -21.43 -29.28 3.07
C TYR A 214 -22.77 -28.84 2.46
N GLN A 215 -23.92 -29.26 3.01
CA GLN A 215 -25.24 -28.94 2.45
C GLN A 215 -25.69 -27.52 2.81
N ASN A 216 -25.35 -27.06 4.02
CA ASN A 216 -25.78 -25.76 4.52
C ASN A 216 -24.64 -24.73 4.58
N GLN A 217 -23.37 -25.15 4.47
CA GLN A 217 -22.23 -24.23 4.45
C GLN A 217 -22.23 -23.39 3.18
N THR A 218 -22.44 -22.09 3.35
CA THR A 218 -22.25 -21.10 2.29
C THR A 218 -20.97 -20.31 2.57
N ILE A 219 -20.05 -20.30 1.61
CA ILE A 219 -18.78 -19.60 1.71
C ILE A 219 -18.83 -18.35 0.83
N GLU A 220 -18.67 -17.19 1.44
CA GLU A 220 -18.53 -15.93 0.71
C GLU A 220 -17.08 -15.71 0.31
N MET A 221 -16.75 -16.11 -0.91
CA MET A 221 -15.38 -16.11 -1.41
C MET A 221 -14.82 -14.70 -1.58
N ASP A 222 -15.70 -13.71 -1.77
CA ASP A 222 -15.39 -12.28 -1.84
C ASP A 222 -14.53 -11.76 -0.69
N LYS A 223 -14.70 -12.32 0.51
CA LYS A 223 -13.94 -11.95 1.72
C LYS A 223 -12.43 -12.19 1.57
N PHE A 224 -12.05 -13.10 0.67
CA PHE A 224 -10.68 -13.58 0.54
C PHE A 224 -9.95 -13.01 -0.69
N LYS A 225 -10.59 -12.10 -1.44
CA LYS A 225 -10.08 -11.60 -2.73
C LYS A 225 -8.66 -11.04 -2.73
N TYR A 226 -8.16 -10.55 -1.59
CA TYR A 226 -6.80 -10.01 -1.45
C TYR A 226 -5.83 -10.92 -0.69
N SER A 227 -6.32 -11.92 0.04
CA SER A 227 -5.50 -12.75 0.92
C SER A 227 -5.34 -14.18 0.40
N MET A 228 -6.29 -14.70 -0.39
CA MET A 228 -6.35 -16.10 -0.82
C MET A 228 -5.02 -16.62 -1.41
N ASN A 229 -4.63 -17.85 -1.03
CA ASN A 229 -3.54 -18.60 -1.63
C ASN A 229 -4.06 -19.72 -2.56
N HIS A 230 -3.17 -20.36 -3.34
CA HIS A 230 -3.54 -21.42 -4.28
C HIS A 230 -4.07 -22.69 -3.59
N GLU A 231 -3.61 -23.03 -2.39
CA GLU A 231 -4.04 -24.24 -1.68
C GLU A 231 -5.50 -24.13 -1.22
N THR A 232 -5.85 -23.04 -0.54
CA THR A 232 -7.21 -22.72 -0.12
C THR A 232 -8.13 -22.54 -1.33
N MET A 233 -7.65 -21.90 -2.40
CA MET A 233 -8.40 -21.80 -3.66
C MET A 233 -8.74 -23.20 -4.18
N ASN A 234 -7.74 -24.08 -4.32
CA ASN A 234 -7.96 -25.42 -4.83
C ASN A 234 -8.94 -26.23 -3.96
N TRP A 235 -8.85 -26.12 -2.63
CA TRP A 235 -9.82 -26.78 -1.75
C TRP A 235 -11.24 -26.24 -1.97
N LEU A 236 -11.42 -24.91 -2.04
CA LEU A 236 -12.73 -24.30 -2.25
C LEU A 236 -13.35 -24.76 -3.57
N LEU A 237 -12.61 -24.70 -4.68
CA LEU A 237 -13.13 -25.05 -6.00
C LEU A 237 -13.51 -26.53 -6.13
N ASN A 238 -12.91 -27.40 -5.33
CA ASN A 238 -13.25 -28.83 -5.25
C ASN A 238 -14.23 -29.17 -4.12
N SER A 239 -14.55 -28.21 -3.24
CA SER A 239 -15.47 -28.42 -2.13
C SER A 239 -16.91 -28.57 -2.64
N LYS A 240 -17.73 -29.30 -1.87
CA LYS A 240 -19.18 -29.39 -2.10
C LYS A 240 -19.97 -28.23 -1.47
N CYS A 241 -19.27 -27.28 -0.85
CA CYS A 241 -19.89 -26.12 -0.21
C CYS A 241 -20.53 -25.22 -1.26
N LYS A 242 -21.59 -24.51 -0.86
CA LYS A 242 -22.18 -23.48 -1.70
C LYS A 242 -21.26 -22.26 -1.71
N ILE A 243 -20.73 -21.90 -2.87
CA ILE A 243 -19.82 -20.76 -3.00
C ILE A 243 -20.59 -19.55 -3.55
N HIS A 244 -20.55 -18.45 -2.82
CA HIS A 244 -20.97 -17.15 -3.32
C HIS A 244 -19.74 -16.38 -3.82
N LEU A 245 -19.77 -15.99 -5.09
CA LEU A 245 -18.69 -15.27 -5.76
C LEU A 245 -19.29 -14.18 -6.65
N THR A 246 -18.92 -12.92 -6.39
CA THR A 246 -19.36 -11.81 -7.23
C THR A 246 -18.44 -11.59 -8.44
N ASN A 247 -18.94 -10.86 -9.45
CA ASN A 247 -18.14 -10.46 -10.61
C ASN A 247 -16.93 -9.61 -10.22
N LEU A 248 -17.06 -8.76 -9.19
CA LEU A 248 -15.96 -7.91 -8.71
C LEU A 248 -14.87 -8.75 -8.03
N ALA A 249 -15.26 -9.75 -7.24
CA ALA A 249 -14.30 -10.69 -6.68
C ALA A 249 -13.61 -11.50 -7.78
N LEU A 250 -14.35 -12.00 -8.77
CA LEU A 250 -13.76 -12.73 -9.90
C LEU A 250 -12.75 -11.88 -10.70
N GLN A 251 -13.05 -10.60 -10.92
CA GLN A 251 -12.11 -9.62 -11.48
C GLN A 251 -10.83 -9.46 -10.66
N THR A 252 -10.98 -9.38 -9.33
CA THR A 252 -9.85 -9.27 -8.39
C THR A 252 -8.98 -10.53 -8.39
N PHE A 253 -9.58 -11.72 -8.51
CA PHE A 253 -8.82 -12.95 -8.63
C PHE A 253 -8.09 -13.03 -9.99
N SER A 254 -8.72 -12.52 -11.05
CA SER A 254 -8.11 -12.44 -12.39
C SER A 254 -6.87 -11.55 -12.41
N SER A 255 -6.90 -10.40 -11.73
CA SER A 255 -5.73 -9.50 -11.61
C SER A 255 -4.59 -10.11 -10.78
N ARG A 256 -4.87 -11.16 -10.01
CA ARG A 256 -3.87 -11.88 -9.19
C ARG A 256 -3.35 -13.16 -9.85
N GLY A 257 -3.86 -13.55 -11.02
CA GLY A 257 -3.35 -14.71 -11.75
C GLY A 257 -4.08 -16.04 -11.49
N PHE A 258 -5.22 -16.05 -10.79
CA PHE A 258 -5.96 -17.29 -10.51
C PHE A 258 -6.77 -17.72 -11.73
N ILE A 259 -6.27 -18.69 -12.49
CA ILE A 259 -6.97 -19.27 -13.66
C ILE A 259 -8.02 -20.29 -13.21
N GLU A 260 -7.74 -21.01 -12.12
CA GLU A 260 -8.54 -22.12 -11.61
C GLU A 260 -9.96 -21.66 -11.25
N ILE A 261 -10.10 -20.46 -10.68
CA ILE A 261 -11.41 -19.88 -10.35
C ILE A 261 -12.19 -19.47 -11.59
N LEU A 262 -11.52 -19.09 -12.68
CA LEU A 262 -12.18 -18.74 -13.93
C LEU A 262 -12.73 -20.00 -14.61
N GLU A 263 -11.97 -21.10 -14.56
CA GLU A 263 -12.43 -22.43 -15.00
C GLU A 263 -13.67 -22.88 -14.21
N TRP A 264 -13.61 -22.74 -12.88
CA TRP A 264 -14.72 -23.06 -12.02
C TRP A 264 -15.95 -22.18 -12.28
N ALA A 265 -15.77 -20.86 -12.42
CA ALA A 265 -16.85 -19.91 -12.66
C ALA A 265 -17.53 -20.16 -14.00
N LYS A 266 -16.78 -20.53 -15.05
CA LYS A 266 -17.36 -20.92 -16.35
C LYS A 266 -18.26 -22.15 -16.25
N THR A 267 -17.88 -23.10 -15.40
CA THR A 267 -18.63 -24.36 -15.21
C THR A 267 -19.85 -24.19 -14.32
N ASN A 268 -19.71 -23.43 -13.23
CA ASN A 268 -20.74 -23.30 -12.18
C ASN A 268 -21.58 -22.01 -12.28
N SER A 269 -21.17 -21.05 -13.11
CA SER A 269 -21.84 -19.75 -13.28
C SER A 269 -21.69 -19.25 -14.73
N PRO A 270 -22.28 -19.95 -15.73
CA PRO A 270 -22.06 -19.66 -17.15
C PRO A 270 -22.56 -18.28 -17.61
N SER A 271 -23.44 -17.62 -16.84
CA SER A 271 -23.93 -16.27 -17.13
C SER A 271 -22.97 -15.15 -16.72
N THR A 272 -21.87 -15.47 -16.03
CA THR A 272 -20.91 -14.47 -15.55
C THR A 272 -20.13 -13.84 -16.70
N SER A 273 -20.15 -12.51 -16.77
CA SER A 273 -19.40 -11.76 -17.79
C SER A 273 -17.89 -11.81 -17.49
N MET A 274 -17.13 -12.29 -18.48
CA MET A 274 -15.67 -12.38 -18.42
C MET A 274 -14.96 -11.11 -18.91
N ALA A 275 -15.71 -10.11 -19.41
CA ALA A 275 -15.13 -8.88 -19.96
C ALA A 275 -14.35 -8.08 -18.88
N GLY A 276 -14.93 -7.92 -17.68
CA GLY A 276 -14.23 -7.27 -16.58
C GLY A 276 -12.98 -8.03 -16.16
N CYS A 277 -13.05 -9.37 -16.11
CA CYS A 277 -11.91 -10.22 -15.75
C CYS A 277 -10.73 -10.03 -16.73
N PHE A 278 -11.05 -9.87 -18.01
CA PHE A 278 -10.06 -9.58 -19.06
C PHE A 278 -9.35 -8.25 -18.80
N ILE A 279 -10.09 -7.18 -18.50
CA ILE A 279 -9.53 -5.85 -18.22
C ILE A 279 -8.65 -5.90 -16.97
N SER A 280 -9.14 -6.49 -15.88
CA SER A 280 -8.40 -6.58 -14.63
C SER A 280 -7.12 -7.40 -14.77
N ALA A 281 -7.16 -8.52 -15.50
CA ALA A 281 -5.98 -9.33 -15.80
C ALA A 281 -4.98 -8.55 -16.67
N PHE A 282 -5.47 -7.83 -17.70
CA PHE A 282 -4.63 -7.03 -18.58
C PHE A 282 -3.93 -5.88 -17.83
N LYS A 283 -4.68 -5.07 -17.06
CA LYS A 283 -4.13 -3.97 -16.25
C LYS A 283 -3.13 -4.46 -15.19
N ALA A 284 -3.26 -5.70 -14.75
CA ALA A 284 -2.33 -6.31 -13.79
C ALA A 284 -1.21 -7.13 -14.46
N TYR A 285 -1.08 -7.08 -15.79
CA TYR A 285 -0.07 -7.83 -16.55
C TYR A 285 -0.11 -9.35 -16.34
N GLN A 286 -1.28 -9.92 -16.01
CA GLN A 286 -1.49 -11.36 -15.87
C GLN A 286 -1.68 -12.02 -17.24
N PHE A 287 -0.59 -12.13 -18.01
CA PHE A 287 -0.68 -12.48 -19.42
C PHE A 287 -1.24 -13.89 -19.68
N GLU A 288 -0.93 -14.86 -18.82
CA GLU A 288 -1.48 -16.21 -18.94
C GLU A 288 -3.00 -16.23 -18.71
N VAL A 289 -3.51 -15.41 -17.78
CA VAL A 289 -4.96 -15.23 -17.60
C VAL A 289 -5.59 -14.59 -18.84
N VAL A 290 -4.94 -13.58 -19.43
CA VAL A 290 -5.40 -12.93 -20.67
C VAL A 290 -5.48 -13.92 -21.83
N LYS A 291 -4.46 -14.75 -22.04
CA LYS A 291 -4.45 -15.82 -23.05
C LYS A 291 -5.56 -16.84 -22.79
N TRP A 292 -5.72 -17.27 -21.54
CA TRP A 292 -6.77 -18.21 -21.17
C TRP A 292 -8.16 -17.65 -21.44
N LEU A 293 -8.42 -16.40 -21.03
CA LEU A 293 -9.70 -15.71 -21.26
C LEU A 293 -9.97 -15.54 -22.75
N HIS A 294 -8.96 -15.20 -23.56
CA HIS A 294 -9.12 -15.13 -25.01
C HIS A 294 -9.55 -16.47 -25.62
N ALA A 295 -8.92 -17.58 -25.21
CA ALA A 295 -9.23 -18.91 -25.73
C ALA A 295 -10.60 -19.45 -25.24
N ASN A 296 -11.04 -19.02 -24.05
CA ASN A 296 -12.17 -19.64 -23.36
C ASN A 296 -13.42 -18.77 -23.24
N SER A 297 -13.39 -17.50 -23.67
CA SER A 297 -14.53 -16.61 -23.57
C SER A 297 -14.79 -15.87 -24.87
N THR A 298 -16.07 -15.74 -25.22
CA THR A 298 -16.55 -14.88 -26.31
C THR A 298 -16.59 -13.43 -25.84
N VAL A 299 -15.47 -12.90 -25.33
CA VAL A 299 -15.33 -11.47 -25.05
C VAL A 299 -15.30 -10.75 -26.39
N GLN A 300 -16.48 -10.56 -26.98
CA GLN A 300 -16.73 -9.57 -28.01
C GLN A 300 -16.66 -8.23 -27.29
N SER A 301 -15.51 -7.57 -27.30
CA SER A 301 -15.42 -6.27 -26.68
C SER A 301 -15.10 -5.21 -27.72
N SER A 302 -16.16 -4.63 -28.27
CA SER A 302 -16.10 -3.37 -29.00
C SER A 302 -15.84 -2.16 -28.09
N THR A 303 -15.64 -2.36 -26.78
CA THR A 303 -15.56 -1.28 -25.78
C THR A 303 -14.26 -1.30 -24.96
N ILE A 304 -13.38 -2.29 -25.14
CA ILE A 304 -12.11 -2.38 -24.39
C ILE A 304 -10.98 -1.92 -25.30
N TYR A 305 -10.60 -0.65 -25.19
CA TYR A 305 -9.33 -0.17 -25.74
C TYR A 305 -8.18 -0.49 -24.78
N LEU A 306 -7.06 -0.97 -25.32
CA LEU A 306 -5.88 -1.34 -24.53
C LEU A 306 -5.17 -0.10 -23.99
N HIS A 307 -5.43 0.24 -22.74
CA HIS A 307 -4.64 1.22 -21.99
C HIS A 307 -3.49 0.51 -21.26
N LEU A 308 -2.25 0.68 -21.74
CA LEU A 308 -1.07 0.02 -21.17
C LEU A 308 -0.65 0.71 -19.86
N PRO A 309 -0.73 0.04 -18.69
CA PRO A 309 -0.26 0.64 -17.45
C PRO A 309 1.26 0.86 -17.47
N LYS A 310 1.75 1.99 -16.95
CA LYS A 310 3.19 2.25 -16.93
C LYS A 310 3.94 1.20 -16.12
N VAL A 311 5.07 0.71 -16.66
CA VAL A 311 5.98 -0.23 -16.00
C VAL A 311 7.43 0.18 -16.17
N GLN A 312 8.31 -0.38 -15.35
CA GLN A 312 9.75 -0.16 -15.46
C GLN A 312 10.40 -1.07 -16.51
N ASP A 313 9.92 -2.31 -16.64
CA ASP A 313 10.38 -3.29 -17.62
C ASP A 313 9.30 -3.46 -18.68
N ASP A 314 9.62 -3.12 -19.94
CA ASP A 314 8.68 -3.13 -21.06
C ASP A 314 8.67 -4.46 -21.84
N THR A 315 9.44 -5.48 -21.42
CA THR A 315 9.50 -6.79 -22.08
C THR A 315 8.13 -7.48 -22.14
N LEU A 316 7.44 -7.57 -21.01
CA LEU A 316 6.11 -8.19 -20.92
C LEU A 316 5.03 -7.36 -21.64
N PRO A 317 4.90 -6.03 -21.45
CA PRO A 317 3.99 -5.23 -22.25
C PRO A 317 4.26 -5.35 -23.76
N MET A 318 5.52 -5.40 -24.20
CA MET A 318 5.87 -5.62 -25.60
C MET A 318 5.41 -6.99 -26.09
N GLU A 319 5.61 -8.05 -25.31
CA GLU A 319 5.11 -9.40 -25.64
C GLU A 319 3.58 -9.40 -25.76
N MET A 320 2.90 -8.77 -24.80
CA MET A 320 1.44 -8.63 -24.82
C MET A 320 0.98 -7.86 -26.06
N VAL A 321 1.56 -6.70 -26.36
CA VAL A 321 1.21 -5.88 -27.53
C VAL A 321 1.38 -6.66 -28.83
N LYS A 322 2.49 -7.39 -29.00
CA LYS A 322 2.71 -8.25 -30.17
C LYS A 322 1.66 -9.35 -30.29
N TRP A 323 1.31 -9.96 -29.16
CA TRP A 323 0.28 -10.99 -29.13
C TRP A 323 -1.10 -10.43 -29.45
N PHE A 324 -1.48 -9.27 -28.91
CA PHE A 324 -2.73 -8.59 -29.25
C PHE A 324 -2.78 -8.20 -30.72
N HIS A 325 -1.69 -7.69 -31.28
CA HIS A 325 -1.59 -7.36 -32.69
C HIS A 325 -1.85 -8.58 -33.59
N ALA A 326 -1.36 -9.76 -33.20
CA ALA A 326 -1.54 -10.99 -33.98
C ALA A 326 -2.93 -11.65 -33.80
N ASN A 327 -3.61 -11.44 -32.66
CA ASN A 327 -4.79 -12.24 -32.29
C ASN A 327 -6.08 -11.43 -32.06
N ARG A 328 -5.99 -10.11 -31.84
CA ARG A 328 -7.09 -9.23 -31.37
C ARG A 328 -6.87 -7.78 -31.83
N THR A 329 -6.90 -7.54 -33.14
CA THR A 329 -6.62 -6.21 -33.71
C THR A 329 -7.62 -5.14 -33.30
N GLU A 330 -8.86 -5.54 -33.00
CA GLU A 330 -9.97 -4.65 -32.60
C GLU A 330 -9.76 -3.98 -31.23
N LEU A 331 -8.85 -4.48 -30.40
CA LEU A 331 -8.59 -3.94 -29.06
C LEU A 331 -7.46 -2.89 -29.05
N ILE A 332 -6.67 -2.80 -30.12
CA ILE A 332 -5.56 -1.84 -30.23
C ILE A 332 -6.08 -0.56 -30.91
N GLY A 333 -6.43 0.42 -30.09
CA GLY A 333 -6.74 1.79 -30.51
C GLY A 333 -5.54 2.74 -30.42
N ALA A 334 -5.79 4.03 -30.65
CA ALA A 334 -4.78 5.07 -30.54
C ALA A 334 -4.25 5.23 -29.09
N GLU A 335 -5.08 4.85 -28.12
CA GLU A 335 -4.80 4.87 -26.68
C GLU A 335 -3.62 3.96 -26.31
N ALA A 336 -3.38 2.88 -27.07
CA ALA A 336 -2.25 1.99 -26.83
C ALA A 336 -0.91 2.73 -27.05
N MET A 337 -0.83 3.56 -28.10
CA MET A 337 0.37 4.37 -28.35
C MET A 337 0.45 5.55 -27.39
N ASP A 338 -0.69 6.14 -27.01
CA ASP A 338 -0.73 7.18 -25.98
C ASP A 338 -0.13 6.67 -24.67
N SER A 339 -0.61 5.53 -24.15
CA SER A 339 -0.10 4.92 -22.93
C SER A 339 1.37 4.51 -23.02
N ALA A 340 1.78 3.89 -24.14
CA ALA A 340 3.17 3.50 -24.36
C ALA A 340 4.13 4.69 -24.34
N ALA A 341 3.67 5.87 -24.75
CA ALA A 341 4.46 7.10 -24.76
C ALA A 341 4.94 7.55 -23.35
N CYS A 342 4.33 7.03 -22.29
CA CYS A 342 4.77 7.26 -20.92
C CYS A 342 6.08 6.53 -20.57
N PHE A 343 6.43 5.44 -21.26
CA PHE A 343 7.46 4.52 -20.74
C PHE A 343 8.27 3.70 -21.76
N SER A 344 7.79 3.44 -22.98
CA SER A 344 8.52 2.57 -23.92
C SER A 344 8.54 3.12 -25.35
N LEU A 345 9.74 3.54 -25.78
CA LEU A 345 9.97 3.94 -27.17
C LEU A 345 9.80 2.77 -28.13
N ASP A 346 10.19 1.57 -27.73
CA ASP A 346 10.14 0.39 -28.60
C ASP A 346 8.69 -0.02 -28.89
N ILE A 347 7.80 0.04 -27.89
CA ILE A 347 6.37 -0.19 -28.11
C ILE A 347 5.79 0.90 -29.00
N VAL A 348 6.14 2.17 -28.78
CA VAL A 348 5.70 3.28 -29.64
C VAL A 348 6.13 3.08 -31.09
N LYS A 349 7.40 2.70 -31.33
CA LYS A 349 7.91 2.38 -32.67
C LYS A 349 7.19 1.19 -33.29
N PHE A 350 6.98 0.12 -32.53
CA PHE A 350 6.26 -1.06 -33.00
C PHE A 350 4.83 -0.70 -33.43
N LEU A 351 4.08 0.02 -32.59
CA LEU A 351 2.73 0.45 -32.90
C LEU A 351 2.71 1.38 -34.12
N HIS A 352 3.63 2.35 -34.20
CA HIS A 352 3.73 3.26 -35.34
C HIS A 352 4.00 2.54 -36.67
N GLN A 353 4.86 1.52 -36.67
CA GLN A 353 5.25 0.80 -37.88
C GLN A 353 4.21 -0.22 -38.35
N ASN A 354 3.42 -0.80 -37.43
CA ASN A 354 2.57 -1.96 -37.71
C ASN A 354 1.06 -1.66 -37.61
N ARG A 355 0.66 -0.45 -37.21
CA ARG A 355 -0.74 -0.05 -36.99
C ARG A 355 -1.07 1.27 -37.69
N THR A 356 -2.35 1.48 -37.98
CA THR A 356 -2.84 2.64 -38.75
C THR A 356 -3.64 3.63 -37.92
N GLU A 357 -4.10 3.22 -36.73
CA GLU A 357 -4.89 4.04 -35.80
C GLU A 357 -4.13 5.27 -35.32
N GLY A 358 -2.80 5.17 -35.20
CA GLY A 358 -1.95 6.28 -34.78
C GLY A 358 -1.95 6.50 -33.27
N CYS A 359 -1.82 7.76 -32.86
CA CYS A 359 -1.96 8.21 -31.48
C CYS A 359 -2.93 9.39 -31.41
N THR A 360 -3.27 9.84 -30.20
CA THR A 360 -3.95 11.12 -30.01
C THR A 360 -2.96 12.19 -29.56
N ARG A 361 -3.46 13.39 -29.23
CA ARG A 361 -2.64 14.45 -28.61
C ARG A 361 -2.08 14.06 -27.24
N ARG A 362 -2.59 12.98 -26.65
CA ARG A 362 -2.18 12.49 -25.33
C ARG A 362 -0.80 11.86 -25.37
N ALA A 363 -0.42 11.14 -26.43
CA ALA A 363 0.93 10.57 -26.56
C ALA A 363 2.05 11.60 -26.33
N MET A 364 2.02 12.73 -27.05
CA MET A 364 3.06 13.77 -26.92
C MET A 364 2.99 14.46 -25.56
N THR A 365 1.78 14.66 -25.03
CA THR A 365 1.56 15.22 -23.69
C THR A 365 2.15 14.32 -22.60
N TYR A 366 1.89 13.03 -22.68
CA TYR A 366 2.36 12.02 -21.74
C TYR A 366 3.88 11.83 -21.81
N ALA A 367 4.47 11.73 -23.01
CA ALA A 367 5.92 11.70 -23.15
C ALA A 367 6.59 12.94 -22.52
N GLY A 368 5.97 14.12 -22.69
CA GLY A 368 6.44 15.37 -22.09
C GLY A 368 6.35 15.38 -20.56
N LYS A 369 5.20 14.97 -19.99
CA LYS A 369 4.98 14.86 -18.54
C LYS A 369 5.93 13.84 -17.90
N GLU A 370 6.10 12.68 -18.54
CA GLU A 370 6.97 11.60 -18.07
C GLU A 370 8.46 11.81 -18.38
N ARG A 371 8.81 12.97 -18.97
CA ARG A 371 10.20 13.37 -19.26
C ARG A 371 10.92 12.40 -20.21
N GLN A 372 10.18 11.72 -21.07
CA GLN A 372 10.69 10.75 -22.02
C GLN A 372 11.14 11.46 -23.30
N PHE A 373 12.33 12.08 -23.27
CA PHE A 373 12.83 12.90 -24.38
C PHE A 373 12.85 12.15 -25.73
N GLU A 374 13.38 10.93 -25.76
CA GLU A 374 13.47 10.14 -27.00
C GLU A 374 12.09 9.80 -27.58
N ILE A 375 11.11 9.54 -26.73
CA ILE A 375 9.72 9.31 -27.16
C ILE A 375 9.10 10.60 -27.67
N PHE A 376 9.27 11.71 -26.93
CA PHE A 376 8.76 13.01 -27.31
C PHE A 376 9.30 13.45 -28.68
N ARG A 377 10.61 13.29 -28.89
CA ARG A 377 11.28 13.55 -30.15
C ARG A 377 10.75 12.66 -31.27
N PHE A 378 10.65 11.35 -31.04
CA PHE A 378 10.12 10.42 -32.03
C PHE A 378 8.70 10.79 -32.47
N LEU A 379 7.81 11.10 -31.51
CA LEU A 379 6.45 11.55 -31.79
C LEU A 379 6.42 12.88 -32.55
N HIS A 380 7.32 13.81 -32.23
CA HIS A 380 7.43 15.07 -32.97
C HIS A 380 7.84 14.86 -34.43
N GLU A 381 8.82 13.99 -34.67
CA GLU A 381 9.39 13.75 -36.00
C GLU A 381 8.46 12.91 -36.90
N ASN A 382 7.62 12.06 -36.31
CA ASN A 382 6.86 11.03 -37.06
C ASN A 382 5.32 11.16 -36.95
N ARG A 383 4.79 12.05 -36.10
CA ARG A 383 3.34 12.25 -35.89
C ARG A 383 2.94 13.72 -36.02
N THR A 384 1.67 13.97 -36.34
CA THR A 384 1.14 15.32 -36.65
C THR A 384 0.15 15.85 -35.61
N GLU A 385 -0.26 15.02 -34.65
CA GLU A 385 -1.35 15.28 -33.71
C GLU A 385 -1.03 16.44 -32.76
N GLY A 386 0.23 16.57 -32.37
CA GLY A 386 0.72 17.64 -31.50
C GLY A 386 0.20 17.55 -30.07
N MET A 387 0.12 18.70 -29.39
CA MET A 387 -0.43 18.84 -28.04
C MET A 387 -1.53 19.90 -28.03
N SER A 388 -2.44 19.82 -27.05
CA SER A 388 -3.34 20.95 -26.77
C SER A 388 -2.57 22.11 -26.12
N TRP A 389 -3.11 23.32 -26.18
CA TRP A 389 -2.50 24.50 -25.56
C TRP A 389 -2.34 24.40 -24.04
N SER A 390 -3.35 23.84 -23.37
CA SER A 390 -3.29 23.61 -21.92
C SER A 390 -2.20 22.59 -21.59
N ALA A 391 -2.18 21.47 -22.32
CA ALA A 391 -1.16 20.44 -22.18
C ALA A 391 0.25 20.99 -22.42
N PHE A 392 0.42 21.86 -23.42
CA PHE A 392 1.68 22.52 -23.71
C PHE A 392 2.22 23.32 -22.52
N HIS A 393 1.43 24.22 -21.94
CA HIS A 393 1.87 25.02 -20.78
C HIS A 393 2.20 24.14 -19.57
N HIS A 394 1.45 23.06 -19.38
CA HIS A 394 1.71 22.11 -18.30
C HIS A 394 3.01 21.33 -18.52
N VAL A 395 3.24 20.83 -19.75
CA VAL A 395 4.47 20.11 -20.12
C VAL A 395 5.68 21.00 -19.92
N ILE A 396 5.67 22.23 -20.44
CA ILE A 396 6.78 23.18 -20.25
C ILE A 396 7.08 23.41 -18.76
N GLY A 397 6.04 23.53 -17.94
CA GLY A 397 6.20 23.74 -16.50
C GLY A 397 6.75 22.52 -15.75
N HIS A 398 6.51 21.30 -16.21
CA HIS A 398 6.83 20.07 -15.46
C HIS A 398 8.06 19.29 -15.97
N THR A 399 8.41 19.46 -17.25
CA THR A 399 9.34 18.59 -17.98
C THR A 399 10.83 18.92 -17.75
N THR A 400 11.72 18.30 -18.53
CA THR A 400 13.17 18.57 -18.54
C THR A 400 13.52 19.77 -19.40
N LEU A 401 14.61 20.47 -19.05
CA LEU A 401 15.12 21.56 -19.87
C LEU A 401 15.44 21.10 -21.32
N GLU A 402 15.84 19.85 -21.50
CA GLU A 402 16.12 19.24 -22.80
C GLU A 402 14.89 19.23 -23.71
N ILE A 403 13.72 18.78 -23.20
CA ILE A 403 12.46 18.83 -23.95
C ILE A 403 12.08 20.28 -24.26
N VAL A 404 12.25 21.21 -23.32
CA VAL A 404 11.92 22.63 -23.53
C VAL A 404 12.78 23.25 -24.64
N LYS A 405 14.09 22.99 -24.63
CA LYS A 405 15.02 23.45 -25.69
C LYS A 405 14.63 22.89 -27.05
N PHE A 406 14.36 21.59 -27.11
CA PHE A 406 13.92 20.93 -28.34
C PHE A 406 12.63 21.55 -28.91
N ILE A 407 11.63 21.81 -28.06
CA ILE A 407 10.40 22.49 -28.48
C ILE A 407 10.72 23.92 -28.97
N HIS A 408 11.57 24.67 -28.27
CA HIS A 408 11.92 26.04 -28.66
C HIS A 408 12.58 26.08 -30.04
N GLU A 409 13.50 25.16 -30.32
CA GLU A 409 14.24 25.08 -31.57
C GLU A 409 13.37 24.59 -32.74
N ASN A 410 12.50 23.60 -32.52
CA ASN A 410 11.73 22.95 -33.58
C ASN A 410 10.30 23.47 -33.72
N ARG A 411 9.76 24.14 -32.69
CA ARG A 411 8.41 24.72 -32.66
C ARG A 411 8.41 26.14 -32.05
N PRO A 412 9.10 27.11 -32.69
CA PRO A 412 9.20 28.46 -32.15
C PRO A 412 7.85 29.21 -32.13
N ASN A 413 6.93 28.84 -33.01
CA ASN A 413 5.59 29.43 -33.19
C ASN A 413 4.47 28.67 -32.44
N GLU A 414 4.82 27.73 -31.57
CA GLU A 414 3.86 27.07 -30.67
C GLU A 414 3.27 28.09 -29.68
N ASN A 415 2.28 27.67 -28.89
CA ASN A 415 1.57 28.55 -27.95
C ASN A 415 2.37 28.95 -26.70
N TRP A 416 3.55 29.55 -26.89
CA TRP A 416 4.35 30.16 -25.84
C TRP A 416 3.60 31.34 -25.21
N SER A 417 3.49 31.35 -23.88
CA SER A 417 2.80 32.40 -23.15
C SER A 417 3.34 32.54 -21.72
N ALA A 418 2.89 33.55 -21.00
CA ALA A 418 3.29 33.74 -19.61
C ALA A 418 2.98 32.56 -18.68
N ARG A 419 1.97 31.75 -19.03
CA ARG A 419 1.63 30.52 -18.31
C ARG A 419 2.77 29.49 -18.31
N CYS A 420 3.69 29.53 -19.27
CA CYS A 420 4.87 28.67 -19.29
C CYS A 420 5.76 28.92 -18.06
N ILE A 421 6.07 30.20 -17.77
CA ILE A 421 6.87 30.56 -16.60
C ILE A 421 6.05 30.37 -15.31
N ASP A 422 4.77 30.74 -15.30
CA ASP A 422 3.91 30.57 -14.12
C ASP A 422 3.82 29.10 -13.66
N ASN A 423 3.68 28.15 -14.61
CA ASN A 423 3.69 26.72 -14.32
C ASN A 423 5.10 26.22 -13.95
N ALA A 424 6.16 26.72 -14.58
CA ALA A 424 7.53 26.36 -14.18
C ALA A 424 7.83 26.79 -12.73
N CYS A 425 7.28 27.94 -12.28
CA CYS A 425 7.32 28.37 -10.89
C CYS A 425 6.55 27.42 -9.97
N LYS A 426 5.36 26.97 -10.38
CA LYS A 426 4.55 25.99 -9.64
C LYS A 426 5.33 24.70 -9.36
N TYR A 427 6.03 24.18 -10.37
CA TYR A 427 6.73 22.89 -10.30
C TYR A 427 8.21 23.00 -9.88
N GLY A 428 8.69 24.17 -9.47
CA GLY A 428 10.06 24.30 -8.97
C GLY A 428 11.14 24.15 -10.05
N ARG A 429 10.90 24.61 -11.29
CA ARG A 429 11.80 24.39 -12.43
C ARG A 429 12.65 25.64 -12.75
N LEU A 430 13.57 26.00 -11.86
CA LEU A 430 14.41 27.19 -12.01
C LEU A 430 15.19 27.23 -13.34
N GLU A 431 15.76 26.09 -13.78
CA GLU A 431 16.51 26.01 -15.04
C GLU A 431 15.65 26.33 -16.27
N VAL A 432 14.38 25.89 -16.27
CA VAL A 432 13.42 26.20 -17.33
C VAL A 432 13.07 27.69 -17.30
N ILE A 433 12.85 28.27 -16.11
CA ILE A 433 12.56 29.69 -15.96
C ILE A 433 13.71 30.54 -16.49
N GLN A 434 14.95 30.21 -16.12
CA GLN A 434 16.16 30.89 -16.61
C GLN A 434 16.27 30.83 -18.13
N PHE A 435 16.05 29.64 -18.71
CA PHE A 435 16.08 29.47 -20.16
C PHE A 435 15.01 30.29 -20.87
N LEU A 436 13.75 30.23 -20.40
CA LEU A 436 12.66 30.99 -21.00
C LEU A 436 12.89 32.49 -20.87
N HIS A 437 13.33 32.97 -19.70
CA HIS A 437 13.65 34.38 -19.50
C HIS A 437 14.75 34.89 -20.46
N GLN A 438 15.77 34.07 -20.75
CA GLN A 438 16.87 34.47 -21.62
C GLN A 438 16.55 34.39 -23.12
N ASN A 439 15.70 33.45 -23.53
CA ASN A 439 15.52 33.08 -24.94
C ASN A 439 14.14 33.42 -25.50
N ARG A 440 13.20 33.83 -24.64
CA ARG A 440 11.82 34.14 -25.00
C ARG A 440 11.41 35.51 -24.46
N PHE A 441 10.48 36.16 -25.17
CA PHE A 441 10.00 37.50 -24.81
C PHE A 441 8.76 37.46 -23.92
N GLU A 442 8.04 36.32 -23.93
CA GLU A 442 6.89 36.05 -23.08
C GLU A 442 7.33 36.02 -21.61
N ARG A 443 7.02 37.08 -20.86
CA ARG A 443 7.32 37.22 -19.42
C ARG A 443 6.38 36.36 -18.57
N CYS A 444 6.37 36.51 -17.24
CA CYS A 444 5.42 35.84 -16.34
C CYS A 444 4.24 36.74 -15.94
N THR A 445 3.20 36.14 -15.37
CA THR A 445 2.11 36.88 -14.72
C THR A 445 2.37 36.98 -13.21
N PRO A 446 1.58 37.78 -12.45
CA PRO A 446 1.65 37.77 -10.99
C PRO A 446 1.39 36.38 -10.35
N GLN A 447 0.87 35.41 -11.11
CA GLN A 447 0.71 34.04 -10.63
C GLN A 447 2.06 33.33 -10.43
N ALA A 448 3.12 33.70 -11.17
CA ALA A 448 4.45 33.10 -11.01
C ALA A 448 4.99 33.26 -9.58
N ILE A 449 4.95 34.46 -9.03
CA ILE A 449 5.45 34.71 -7.66
C ILE A 449 4.54 34.08 -6.60
N ARG A 450 3.21 34.08 -6.80
CA ARG A 450 2.28 33.38 -5.90
C ARG A 450 2.54 31.88 -5.88
N ASN A 451 2.74 31.26 -7.04
CA ASN A 451 3.08 29.85 -7.15
C ASN A 451 4.44 29.54 -6.47
N ALA A 452 5.46 30.38 -6.68
CA ALA A 452 6.76 30.20 -6.05
C ALA A 452 6.67 30.25 -4.51
N ILE A 453 5.92 31.21 -3.96
CA ILE A 453 5.71 31.35 -2.51
C ILE A 453 4.90 30.17 -1.96
N TYR A 454 3.76 29.86 -2.58
CA TYR A 454 2.84 28.81 -2.12
C TYR A 454 3.52 27.42 -2.10
N PHE A 455 4.27 27.08 -3.16
CA PHE A 455 5.01 25.82 -3.24
C PHE A 455 6.42 25.89 -2.62
N GLN A 456 6.75 27.00 -1.93
CA GLN A 456 7.98 27.20 -1.15
C GLN A 456 9.29 27.14 -1.96
N HIS A 457 9.27 27.54 -3.24
CA HIS A 457 10.44 27.61 -4.12
C HIS A 457 11.18 28.94 -3.97
N ARG A 458 11.91 29.11 -2.87
CA ARG A 458 12.59 30.38 -2.50
C ARG A 458 13.66 30.82 -3.50
N ASP A 459 14.34 29.87 -4.13
CA ASP A 459 15.33 30.13 -5.18
C ASP A 459 14.69 30.76 -6.42
N ILE A 460 13.49 30.29 -6.80
CA ILE A 460 12.69 30.85 -7.88
C ILE A 460 12.16 32.23 -7.51
N GLU A 461 11.62 32.40 -6.31
CA GLU A 461 11.15 33.71 -5.83
C GLU A 461 12.26 34.77 -5.92
N ASN A 462 13.44 34.46 -5.37
CA ASN A 462 14.60 35.33 -5.44
C ASN A 462 14.99 35.64 -6.89
N TYR A 463 14.99 34.63 -7.76
CA TYR A 463 15.30 34.81 -9.17
C TYR A 463 14.32 35.76 -9.87
N LEU A 464 13.01 35.61 -9.63
CA LEU A 464 11.97 36.47 -10.22
C LEU A 464 12.12 37.94 -9.78
N ILE A 465 12.39 38.18 -8.50
CA ILE A 465 12.56 39.53 -7.95
C ILE A 465 13.87 40.17 -8.45
N GLN A 466 14.99 39.45 -8.37
CA GLN A 466 16.30 39.97 -8.79
C GLN A 466 16.35 40.35 -10.27
N ASN A 467 15.58 39.66 -11.10
CA ASN A 467 15.51 39.92 -12.54
C ASN A 467 14.35 40.84 -12.93
N ASN A 468 13.66 41.48 -11.97
CA ASN A 468 12.52 42.37 -12.21
C ASN A 468 11.41 41.73 -13.07
N LEU A 469 11.18 40.42 -12.88
CA LEU A 469 10.10 39.67 -13.55
C LEU A 469 8.77 39.81 -12.81
N CYS A 470 8.81 39.99 -11.49
CA CYS A 470 7.65 40.28 -10.62
C CYS A 470 8.07 41.24 -9.50
N GLU A 471 7.10 41.98 -8.97
CA GLU A 471 7.29 42.79 -7.76
C GLU A 471 7.20 41.92 -6.49
N ALA A 472 7.88 42.32 -5.42
CA ALA A 472 7.80 41.62 -4.14
C ALA A 472 6.38 41.68 -3.55
N VAL A 473 5.90 40.56 -3.00
CA VAL A 473 4.53 40.43 -2.46
C VAL A 473 4.58 40.03 -1.00
N ASP A 474 3.65 40.55 -0.17
CA ASP A 474 3.53 40.14 1.23
C ASP A 474 3.13 38.67 1.34
N HIS A 475 3.88 37.88 2.12
CA HIS A 475 3.60 36.47 2.36
C HIS A 475 2.31 36.24 3.16
N LYS A 476 1.83 37.26 3.90
CA LYS A 476 0.63 37.17 4.73
C LYS A 476 -0.65 37.21 3.88
N GLY A 477 -1.10 36.04 3.43
CA GLY A 477 -2.38 35.81 2.74
C GLY A 477 -2.32 34.79 1.61
N ILE A 478 -1.14 34.56 1.03
CA ILE A 478 -0.96 33.63 -0.11
C ILE A 478 -0.99 32.16 0.36
N GLU A 479 -0.63 31.90 1.62
CA GLU A 479 -0.63 30.54 2.21
C GLU A 479 -2.05 29.98 2.44
N SER A 480 -3.08 30.83 2.54
CA SER A 480 -4.47 30.44 2.82
C SER A 480 -5.41 30.43 1.62
N ASP A 481 -5.07 31.09 0.51
CA ASP A 481 -5.97 31.30 -0.65
C ASP A 481 -5.90 30.18 -1.72
N GLY A 482 -5.09 29.14 -1.48
CA GLY A 482 -4.85 28.05 -2.45
C GLY A 482 -6.04 27.11 -2.72
N GLU A 483 -7.09 27.14 -1.89
CA GLU A 483 -8.25 26.24 -2.07
C GLU A 483 -9.21 26.68 -3.20
N ASN A 484 -9.20 27.96 -3.62
CA ASN A 484 -10.16 28.49 -4.60
C ASN A 484 -9.64 28.63 -6.04
N SER A 485 -8.48 28.03 -6.38
CA SER A 485 -7.99 27.90 -7.77
C SER A 485 -7.89 26.46 -8.27
N ASN A 486 -8.48 25.52 -7.52
CA ASN A 486 -8.73 24.14 -7.95
C ASN A 486 -10.07 23.98 -8.70
N GLY A 487 -10.77 25.07 -9.01
CA GLY A 487 -11.99 25.06 -9.82
C GLY A 487 -11.70 25.32 -11.30
N GLU A 488 -12.06 24.35 -12.14
CA GLU A 488 -12.22 24.45 -13.60
C GLU A 488 -10.94 24.49 -14.46
N PHE A 489 -10.21 23.38 -14.46
CA PHE A 489 -10.19 22.51 -15.64
C PHE A 489 -10.27 21.07 -15.13
N GLU A 490 -11.48 20.69 -14.70
CA GLU A 490 -11.90 19.31 -14.89
C GLU A 490 -11.65 18.99 -16.37
N ASP A 491 -10.71 18.09 -16.62
CA ASP A 491 -10.82 17.16 -17.75
C ASP A 491 -12.13 16.38 -17.51
N THR A 492 -13.26 17.00 -17.85
CA THR A 492 -14.49 16.29 -18.18
C THR A 492 -14.28 15.67 -19.56
N GLU A 493 -13.39 14.66 -19.58
CA GLU A 493 -13.30 13.52 -20.48
C GLU A 493 -11.91 12.90 -20.30
N GLU A 494 -11.72 12.23 -19.18
CA GLU A 494 -11.47 10.79 -19.13
C GLU A 494 -10.95 10.45 -17.74
N SER A 495 -11.90 10.03 -16.91
CA SER A 495 -11.65 9.28 -15.68
C SER A 495 -10.63 8.18 -15.92
N PHE A 496 -9.49 8.26 -15.23
CA PHE A 496 -8.69 7.10 -14.93
C PHE A 496 -9.43 6.27 -13.87
N ASP A 497 -10.11 5.21 -14.32
CA ASP A 497 -10.44 4.02 -13.53
C ASP A 497 -10.05 2.76 -14.30
#